data_AF-A0A8E0RU56-F1
#
_entry.id   AF-A0A8E0RU56-F1
#
_cell.length_a   1.000
_cell.length_b   1.000
_cell.length_c   1.000
_cell.angle_alpha   90.00
_cell.angle_beta   90.00
_cell.angle_gamma   90.00
#
_symmetry.space_group_name_H-M   'P 1'
#
loop_
_entity.id
_entity.type
_entity.pdbx_description
1 polymer ?
#
loop_
_entity_poly.entity_id
_entity_poly.type
_entity_poly.pdbx_seq_one_letter_code
_entity_poly.pdbx_strand_id
1 'polypeptide(L)'
;MSNNNPQSGLVDASLEHCFTNIFALVGTDFGGIQYRKYVLKEEKEYKNALNDPLIKSYALCQRKSVLSAWLRSKRESSGNQNPCAFSKFSKELWVFWYGSGEFPNANDCILPQLCEQERGNWRQGLSYETRTVLFRALHNVVER
;
A
#
# COMPACT_ATOMS: atom_id res chain seq x y z
N MET A 1 62.01 17.74 34.47
CA MET A 1 60.71 18.42 34.52
C MET A 1 59.88 17.89 33.37
N SER A 2 58.99 16.96 33.70
CA SER A 2 58.01 16.38 32.78
C SER A 2 57.08 17.46 32.27
N ASN A 3 56.83 17.54 30.97
CA ASN A 3 55.64 18.19 30.47
C ASN A 3 54.93 17.24 29.52
N ASN A 4 53.92 16.58 30.08
CA ASN A 4 52.93 15.80 29.38
C ASN A 4 52.15 16.74 28.45
N ASN A 5 52.26 16.53 27.15
CA ASN A 5 51.28 17.07 26.20
C ASN A 5 50.02 16.20 26.33
N PRO A 6 48.86 16.73 26.73
CA PRO A 6 47.63 15.95 26.76
C PRO A 6 47.27 15.60 25.32
N GLN A 7 47.07 14.31 25.06
CA GLN A 7 46.53 13.82 23.81
C GLN A 7 45.35 14.70 23.39
N SER A 8 45.42 15.25 22.18
CA SER A 8 44.26 15.81 21.50
C SER A 8 43.19 14.73 21.50
N GLY A 9 42.18 14.88 22.37
CA GLY A 9 40.98 14.08 22.33
C GLY A 9 40.28 14.38 21.01
N LEU A 10 40.58 13.58 19.98
CA LEU A 10 39.64 13.37 18.90
C LEU A 10 38.41 12.78 19.58
N VAL A 11 37.42 13.63 19.85
CA VAL A 11 36.08 13.16 20.12
C VAL A 11 35.66 12.54 18.80
N ASP A 12 35.77 11.22 18.72
CA ASP A 12 35.28 10.47 17.58
C ASP A 12 33.77 10.69 17.54
N ALA A 13 33.33 11.71 16.79
CA ALA A 13 31.94 12.02 16.53
C ALA A 13 31.37 11.05 15.46
N SER A 14 31.85 9.80 15.48
CA SER A 14 31.40 8.75 14.60
C SER A 14 29.93 8.44 14.91
N LEU A 15 29.08 8.64 13.90
CA LEU A 15 27.65 8.34 13.98
C LEU A 15 27.37 6.84 13.81
N GLU A 16 28.40 6.00 13.75
CA GLU A 16 28.31 4.55 13.56
C GLU A 16 27.61 3.84 14.72
N HIS A 17 27.53 4.48 15.89
CA HIS A 17 26.80 3.99 17.06
C HIS A 17 25.52 4.78 17.36
N CYS A 18 25.08 5.65 16.45
CA CYS A 18 23.79 6.32 16.54
C CYS A 18 22.69 5.41 15.98
N PHE A 19 22.19 4.53 16.84
CA PHE A 19 21.04 3.71 16.52
C PHE A 19 19.76 4.57 16.49
N THR A 20 19.00 4.42 15.41
CA THR A 20 17.68 5.05 15.25
C THR A 20 16.61 3.97 15.30
N ASN A 21 15.37 4.34 15.63
CA ASN A 21 14.21 3.44 15.55
C ASN A 21 13.74 3.19 14.10
N ILE A 22 14.58 3.50 13.12
CA ILE A 22 14.33 3.30 11.69
C ILE A 22 14.97 1.97 11.29
N PHE A 23 14.13 0.98 11.02
CA PHE A 23 14.56 -0.30 10.47
C PHE A 23 14.43 -0.28 8.94
N ALA A 24 15.53 -0.53 8.23
CA ALA A 24 15.52 -0.72 6.79
C ALA A 24 15.02 -2.14 6.46
N LEU A 25 13.69 -2.32 6.41
CA LEU A 25 13.06 -3.63 6.22
C LEU A 25 13.19 -4.19 4.80
N VAL A 26 13.48 -3.34 3.81
CA VAL A 26 13.68 -3.73 2.41
C VAL A 26 14.95 -3.05 1.94
N GLY A 27 15.97 -3.86 1.61
CA GLY A 27 17.26 -3.36 1.15
C GLY A 27 17.10 -2.58 -0.16
N THR A 28 17.27 -1.25 -0.08
CA THR A 28 17.64 -0.25 -1.10
C THR A 28 17.02 -0.28 -2.51
N ASP A 29 16.24 -1.28 -2.87
CA ASP A 29 15.80 -1.56 -4.24
C ASP A 29 14.27 -1.65 -4.31
N PHE A 30 13.62 -0.59 -3.83
CA PHE A 30 12.18 -0.34 -4.02
C PHE A 30 11.78 -0.22 -5.50
N GLY A 31 12.75 -0.15 -6.42
CA GLY A 31 12.52 -0.08 -7.86
C GLY A 31 11.81 -1.30 -8.47
N GLY A 32 11.46 -2.32 -7.69
CA GLY A 32 10.67 -3.46 -8.15
C GLY A 32 9.17 -3.38 -7.86
N ILE A 33 8.69 -2.38 -7.12
CA ILE A 33 7.27 -2.35 -6.73
C ILE A 33 6.40 -1.91 -7.92
N GLN A 34 5.41 -2.73 -8.22
CA GLN A 34 4.35 -2.43 -9.17
C GLN A 34 3.01 -2.35 -8.45
N TYR A 35 2.08 -1.61 -9.04
CA TYR A 35 0.72 -1.52 -8.55
C TYR A 35 -0.31 -1.63 -9.66
N ARG A 36 -1.49 -2.13 -9.29
CA ARG A 36 -2.71 -2.10 -10.09
C ARG A 36 -3.87 -1.63 -9.25
N LYS A 37 -4.70 -0.81 -9.89
CA LYS A 37 -5.95 -0.28 -9.35
C LYS A 37 -7.10 -0.97 -10.07
N TYR A 38 -7.98 -1.56 -9.28
CA TYR A 38 -9.19 -2.24 -9.73
C TYR A 38 -10.44 -1.52 -9.24
N VAL A 39 -11.39 -1.35 -10.14
CA VAL A 39 -12.71 -0.77 -9.86
C VAL A 39 -13.80 -1.72 -10.36
N LEU A 40 -15.02 -1.55 -9.88
CA LEU A 40 -16.13 -2.38 -10.33
C LEU A 40 -16.56 -2.02 -11.76
N LYS A 41 -16.70 -3.01 -12.66
CA LYS A 41 -17.12 -2.78 -14.06
C LYS A 41 -18.53 -2.20 -14.15
N GLU A 42 -19.44 -2.79 -13.39
CA GLU A 42 -20.84 -2.36 -13.31
C GLU A 42 -21.14 -1.97 -11.88
N GLU A 43 -21.58 -0.73 -11.69
CA GLU A 43 -21.96 -0.30 -10.37
C GLU A 43 -23.29 -0.94 -9.97
N LYS A 44 -23.20 -1.97 -9.12
CA LYS A 44 -24.36 -2.60 -8.49
C LYS A 44 -24.40 -2.21 -7.02
N GLU A 45 -25.56 -1.77 -6.56
CA GLU A 45 -25.78 -1.53 -5.14
C GLU A 45 -25.87 -2.87 -4.39
N TYR A 46 -24.84 -3.21 -3.63
CA TYR A 46 -24.86 -4.37 -2.74
C TYR A 46 -25.34 -3.93 -1.36
N LYS A 47 -26.50 -4.46 -0.93
CA LYS A 47 -27.01 -4.24 0.44
C LYS A 47 -26.07 -4.78 1.53
N ASN A 48 -25.29 -5.82 1.20
CA ASN A 48 -24.33 -6.45 2.10
C ASN A 48 -22.90 -6.28 1.57
N ALA A 49 -22.00 -5.78 2.42
CA ALA A 49 -20.58 -5.60 2.09
C ALA A 49 -19.87 -6.90 1.72
N LEU A 50 -20.26 -8.03 2.32
CA LEU A 50 -19.69 -9.35 2.02
C LEU A 50 -20.08 -9.87 0.64
N ASN A 51 -21.18 -9.37 0.07
CA ASN A 51 -21.60 -9.73 -1.29
C ASN A 51 -20.90 -8.89 -2.37
N ASP A 52 -20.23 -7.81 -1.97
CA ASP A 52 -19.49 -6.95 -2.87
C ASP A 52 -18.25 -7.71 -3.41
N PRO A 53 -18.14 -7.89 -4.74
CA PRO A 53 -17.01 -8.57 -5.33
C PRO A 53 -15.68 -7.86 -5.09
N LEU A 54 -15.66 -6.55 -4.84
CA LEU A 54 -14.44 -5.83 -4.48
C LEU A 54 -13.92 -6.28 -3.11
N ILE A 55 -14.83 -6.41 -2.13
CA ILE A 55 -14.49 -6.87 -0.78
C ILE A 55 -14.12 -8.35 -0.79
N LYS A 56 -14.82 -9.18 -1.58
CA LYS A 56 -14.44 -10.58 -1.77
C LYS A 56 -13.04 -10.70 -2.36
N SER A 57 -12.73 -9.92 -3.40
CA SER A 57 -11.41 -9.93 -4.03
C SER A 57 -10.33 -9.48 -3.05
N TYR A 58 -10.60 -8.44 -2.25
CA TYR A 58 -9.70 -8.04 -1.16
C TYR A 58 -9.46 -9.17 -0.15
N ALA A 59 -10.51 -9.85 0.31
CA ALA A 59 -10.38 -10.98 1.23
C ALA A 59 -9.55 -12.14 0.62
N LEU A 60 -9.67 -12.37 -0.68
CA LEU A 60 -8.86 -13.35 -1.41
C LEU A 60 -7.39 -12.93 -1.49
N CYS A 61 -7.09 -11.68 -1.86
CA CYS A 61 -5.74 -11.10 -1.84
C CYS A 61 -5.10 -11.30 -0.46
N GLN A 62 -5.87 -10.99 0.57
CA GLN A 62 -5.48 -11.10 1.96
C GLN A 62 -5.15 -12.54 2.36
N ARG A 63 -5.94 -13.53 1.92
CA ARG A 63 -5.65 -14.95 2.17
C ARG A 63 -4.38 -15.45 1.45
N LYS A 64 -4.02 -14.83 0.32
CA LYS A 64 -2.82 -15.17 -0.46
C LYS A 64 -1.59 -14.32 -0.07
N SER A 65 -1.66 -13.58 1.03
CA SER A 65 -0.61 -12.67 1.51
C SER A 65 -0.15 -11.66 0.46
N VAL A 66 -1.08 -11.23 -0.40
CA VAL A 66 -0.83 -10.19 -1.39
C VAL A 66 -0.99 -8.82 -0.73
N LEU A 67 -0.01 -7.94 -0.96
CA LEU A 67 -0.04 -6.59 -0.45
C LEU A 67 -1.20 -5.84 -1.14
N SER A 68 -2.27 -5.59 -0.38
CA SER A 68 -3.50 -5.03 -0.94
C SER A 68 -4.20 -4.12 0.05
N ALA A 69 -4.89 -3.12 -0.48
CA ALA A 69 -5.73 -2.21 0.29
C ALA A 69 -6.94 -1.81 -0.56
N TRP A 70 -8.09 -1.60 0.07
CA TRP A 70 -9.24 -1.03 -0.61
C TRP A 70 -9.58 0.33 0.01
N LEU A 71 -10.12 1.22 -0.83
CA LEU A 71 -10.52 2.56 -0.45
C LEU A 71 -12.00 2.78 -0.74
N ARG A 72 -12.61 3.64 0.07
CA ARG A 72 -13.95 4.21 -0.15
C ARG A 72 -13.81 5.72 -0.24
N SER A 73 -14.28 6.32 -1.32
CA SER A 73 -14.31 7.77 -1.50
C SER A 73 -15.75 8.27 -1.72
N LYS A 74 -16.04 9.47 -1.22
CA LYS A 74 -17.35 10.10 -1.37
C LYS A 74 -17.53 10.57 -2.82
N ARG A 75 -18.70 10.31 -3.38
CA ARG A 75 -19.06 10.84 -4.71
C ARG A 75 -19.43 12.31 -4.61
N GLU A 76 -18.79 13.14 -5.43
CA GLU A 76 -19.00 14.59 -5.46
C GLU A 76 -20.48 14.97 -5.76
N SER A 77 -21.26 14.12 -6.42
CA SER A 77 -22.63 14.44 -6.87
C SER A 77 -23.75 14.21 -5.84
N SER A 78 -23.44 13.98 -4.57
CA SER A 78 -24.43 13.47 -3.62
C SER A 78 -24.55 14.30 -2.35
N GLY A 79 -25.49 15.25 -2.40
CA GLY A 79 -26.00 15.95 -1.22
C GLY A 79 -26.60 14.96 -0.21
N ASN A 80 -26.28 15.17 1.07
CA ASN A 80 -26.76 14.41 2.24
C ASN A 80 -26.75 12.87 2.08
N GLN A 81 -25.57 12.28 2.23
CA GLN A 81 -25.44 10.83 2.38
C GLN A 81 -25.29 10.43 3.85
N ASN A 82 -26.09 9.44 4.28
CA ASN A 82 -25.83 8.71 5.51
C ASN A 82 -24.43 8.06 5.44
N PRO A 83 -23.51 8.33 6.38
CA PRO A 83 -22.17 7.74 6.37
C PRO A 83 -22.16 6.20 6.44
N CYS A 84 -23.29 5.59 6.82
CA CYS A 84 -23.49 4.14 6.84
C CYS A 84 -23.91 3.53 5.49
N ALA A 85 -24.22 4.32 4.46
CA ALA A 85 -24.72 3.82 3.18
C ALA A 85 -23.58 3.26 2.30
N PHE A 86 -23.19 2.02 2.54
CA PHE A 86 -22.11 1.31 1.84
C PHE A 86 -22.17 1.35 0.31
N SER A 87 -23.36 1.40 -0.27
CA SER A 87 -23.58 1.37 -1.73
C SER A 87 -23.27 2.67 -2.45
N LYS A 88 -23.22 3.80 -1.75
CA LYS A 88 -23.17 5.14 -2.39
C LYS A 88 -21.77 5.75 -2.52
N PHE A 89 -20.74 4.99 -2.14
CA PHE A 89 -19.34 5.40 -2.21
C PHE A 89 -18.65 4.76 -3.42
N SER A 90 -17.72 5.50 -4.02
CA SER A 90 -16.79 4.93 -4.99
C SER A 90 -15.83 4.01 -4.25
N LYS A 91 -15.67 2.79 -4.77
CA LYS A 91 -14.83 1.75 -4.17
C LYS A 91 -13.72 1.39 -5.12
N GLU A 92 -12.53 1.27 -4.57
CA GLU A 92 -11.32 0.99 -5.33
C GLU A 92 -10.50 -0.05 -4.58
N LEU A 93 -9.92 -0.99 -5.32
CA LEU A 93 -9.03 -2.02 -4.79
C LEU A 93 -7.64 -1.82 -5.40
N TRP A 94 -6.65 -1.67 -4.53
CA TRP A 94 -5.27 -1.49 -4.90
C TRP A 94 -4.48 -2.73 -4.52
N VAL A 95 -3.66 -3.19 -5.45
CA VAL A 95 -2.82 -4.36 -5.29
C VAL A 95 -1.39 -3.98 -5.64
N PHE A 96 -0.46 -4.39 -4.78
CA PHE A 96 0.96 -4.13 -4.92
C PHE A 96 1.73 -5.45 -4.89
N TRP A 97 2.74 -5.56 -5.73
CA TRP A 97 3.66 -6.68 -5.74
C TRP A 97 5.07 -6.23 -6.10
N TYR A 98 6.04 -7.07 -5.78
CA TYR A 98 7.43 -6.85 -6.12
C TYR A 98 7.83 -7.70 -7.32
N GLY A 99 8.49 -7.10 -8.30
CA GLY A 99 9.02 -7.77 -9.48
C GLY A 99 8.76 -6.97 -10.76
N SER A 100 9.40 -7.36 -11.86
CA SER A 100 9.21 -6.77 -13.20
C SER A 100 8.08 -7.44 -14.00
N GLY A 101 7.44 -8.48 -13.47
CA GLY A 101 6.42 -9.27 -14.15
C GLY A 101 4.98 -8.92 -13.80
N GLU A 102 4.06 -9.66 -14.42
CA GLU A 102 2.61 -9.62 -14.16
C GLU A 102 2.27 -10.04 -12.73
N PHE A 103 1.11 -9.59 -12.24
CA PHE A 103 0.62 -9.95 -10.91
C PHE A 103 0.37 -11.48 -10.84
N PRO A 104 1.20 -12.26 -10.12
CA PRO A 104 1.21 -13.72 -10.23
C PRO A 104 -0.06 -14.41 -9.72
N ASN A 105 -0.86 -13.72 -8.91
CA ASN A 105 -2.12 -14.24 -8.34
C ASN A 105 -3.37 -13.49 -8.86
N ALA A 106 -3.29 -12.86 -10.04
CA ALA A 106 -4.39 -12.09 -10.62
C ALA A 106 -5.69 -12.87 -10.73
N ASN A 107 -5.64 -14.07 -11.31
CA ASN A 107 -6.83 -14.87 -11.59
C ASN A 107 -7.50 -15.43 -10.33
N ASP A 108 -6.71 -15.68 -9.28
CA ASP A 108 -7.20 -16.24 -8.01
C ASP A 108 -7.75 -15.19 -7.05
N CYS A 109 -7.22 -13.97 -7.13
CA CYS A 109 -7.53 -12.91 -6.18
C CYS A 109 -8.55 -11.90 -6.73
N ILE A 110 -8.54 -11.66 -8.04
CA ILE A 110 -9.36 -10.61 -8.67
C ILE A 110 -10.55 -11.27 -9.36
N LEU A 111 -11.76 -10.96 -8.87
CA LEU A 111 -12.98 -11.43 -9.50
C LEU A 111 -13.17 -10.76 -10.87
N PRO A 112 -13.75 -11.46 -11.87
CA PRO A 112 -13.90 -10.96 -13.24
C PRO A 112 -14.82 -9.74 -13.38
N GLN A 113 -15.57 -9.43 -12.31
CA GLN A 113 -16.45 -8.28 -12.17
C GLN A 113 -15.68 -6.98 -11.95
N LEU A 114 -14.39 -7.07 -11.60
CA LEU A 114 -13.49 -5.93 -11.48
C LEU A 114 -12.81 -5.63 -12.83
N CYS A 115 -12.58 -4.35 -13.07
CA CYS A 115 -11.81 -3.82 -14.20
C CYS A 115 -10.52 -3.19 -13.69
N GLU A 116 -9.43 -3.39 -14.41
CA GLU A 116 -8.20 -2.62 -14.19
C GLU A 116 -8.42 -1.20 -14.71
N GLN A 117 -8.26 -0.20 -13.83
CA GLN A 117 -8.38 1.21 -14.18
C GLN A 117 -7.00 1.85 -14.36
N GLU A 118 -6.03 1.45 -13.54
CA GLU A 118 -4.71 2.07 -13.50
C GLU A 118 -3.65 1.02 -13.19
N ARG A 119 -2.48 1.18 -13.81
CA ARG A 119 -1.28 0.41 -13.49
C ARG A 119 -0.09 1.34 -13.47
N GLY A 120 0.87 1.06 -12.60
CA GLY A 120 2.10 1.83 -12.57
C GLY A 120 3.21 1.11 -11.82
N ASN A 121 4.39 1.73 -11.83
CA ASN A 121 5.58 1.22 -11.18
C ASN A 121 6.21 2.30 -10.30
N TRP A 122 6.97 1.85 -9.31
CA TRP A 122 7.68 2.73 -8.39
C TRP A 122 8.81 3.52 -9.08
N ARG A 123 9.45 2.95 -10.12
CA ARG A 123 10.59 3.59 -10.83
C ARG A 123 10.21 4.88 -11.56
N GLN A 124 8.98 4.98 -12.06
CA GLN A 124 8.46 6.16 -12.74
C GLN A 124 7.99 7.24 -11.76
N GLY A 125 8.07 6.98 -10.45
CA GLY A 125 7.61 7.86 -9.40
C GLY A 125 6.15 7.58 -9.04
N LEU A 126 5.90 7.31 -7.76
CA LEU A 126 4.53 7.20 -7.25
C LEU A 126 3.96 8.57 -6.87
N SER A 127 2.69 8.79 -7.20
CA SER A 127 1.90 9.89 -6.68
C SER A 127 1.76 9.78 -5.15
N TYR A 128 1.43 10.90 -4.50
CA TYR A 128 1.20 10.92 -3.04
C TYR A 128 0.07 9.97 -2.62
N GLU A 129 -0.97 9.88 -3.44
CA GLU A 129 -2.10 8.96 -3.23
C GLU A 129 -1.62 7.51 -3.23
N THR A 130 -0.90 7.08 -4.28
CA THR A 130 -0.41 5.69 -4.38
C THR A 130 0.53 5.34 -3.23
N ARG A 131 1.39 6.27 -2.79
CA ARG A 131 2.25 6.06 -1.61
C ARG A 131 1.42 5.83 -0.34
N THR A 132 0.41 6.66 -0.12
CA THR A 132 -0.47 6.54 1.05
C THR A 132 -1.19 5.20 1.08
N VAL A 133 -1.67 4.74 -0.08
CA VAL A 133 -2.33 3.44 -0.20
C VAL A 133 -1.36 2.27 -0.02
N LEU A 134 -0.13 2.39 -0.54
CA LEU A 134 0.92 1.39 -0.31
C LEU A 134 1.23 1.24 1.18
N PHE A 135 1.41 2.36 1.90
CA PHE A 135 1.65 2.32 3.34
C PHE A 135 0.49 1.69 4.10
N ARG A 136 -0.75 1.98 3.69
CA ARG A 136 -1.93 1.32 4.26
C ARG A 136 -1.94 -0.19 3.98
N ALA A 137 -1.60 -0.61 2.76
CA ALA A 137 -1.51 -2.03 2.40
C ALA A 137 -0.42 -2.74 3.20
N LEU A 138 0.73 -2.09 3.40
CA LEU A 138 1.83 -2.60 4.21
C LEU A 138 1.40 -2.75 5.67
N HIS A 139 0.78 -1.72 6.23
CA HIS A 139 0.26 -1.73 7.60
C HIS A 139 -0.74 -2.87 7.82
N ASN A 140 -1.67 -3.07 6.89
CA ASN A 140 -2.65 -4.16 6.94
C ASN A 140 -1.99 -5.55 6.95
N VAL A 141 -0.78 -5.69 6.40
CA VAL A 141 -0.03 -6.96 6.40
C VAL A 141 0.81 -7.09 7.68
N VAL A 142 1.35 -5.99 8.20
CA VAL A 142 2.18 -5.96 9.42
C VAL A 142 1.34 -6.12 10.70
N GLU A 143 0.09 -5.65 10.70
CA GLU A 143 -0.83 -5.79 11.84
C GLU A 143 -1.51 -7.16 11.94
N ARG A 144 -1.22 -8.09 11.02
CA ARG A 144 -1.72 -9.47 11.08
C ARG A 144 -0.93 -10.32 12.05
#